data_AF-F0Z6H7-F1
#
_entry.id   AF-F0Z6H7-F1
#
_cell.length_a   1.000
_cell.length_b   1.000
_cell.length_c   1.000
_cell.angle_alpha   90.00
_cell.angle_beta   90.00
_cell.angle_gamma   90.00
#
_symmetry.space_group_name_H-M   'P 1'
#
loop_
_entity.id
_entity.type
_entity.pdbx_description
1 polymer ?
#
loop_
_entity_poly.entity_id
_entity_poly.type
_entity_poly.pdbx_seq_one_letter_code
_entity_poly.pdbx_strand_id
1 'polypeptide(L)'
;MPLIISIYSNEYDKYGNEIAGSLKGLSCFQQVDDYNLIYTVSKDSFNTLPDMLIDQNFLARFININFRGEILSFSEVPVFIDYNIKTKNFKITINIKKNY
;
A
#
# COMPACT_ATOMS: atom_id res chain seq x y z
N MET A 1 -6.16 -12.34 8.09
CA MET A 1 -5.36 -13.33 7.32
C MET A 1 -4.04 -12.70 6.92
N PRO A 2 -2.94 -13.44 6.73
CA PRO A 2 -1.66 -12.82 6.37
C PRO A 2 -1.74 -12.20 4.97
N LEU A 3 -1.29 -10.95 4.87
CA LEU A 3 -1.12 -10.17 3.65
C LEU A 3 0.31 -9.66 3.63
N ILE A 4 0.92 -9.64 2.45
CA ILE A 4 2.17 -8.92 2.20
C ILE A 4 1.91 -7.91 1.10
N ILE A 5 2.20 -6.65 1.36
CA ILE A 5 2.19 -5.57 0.38
C ILE A 5 3.62 -5.05 0.26
N SER A 6 4.15 -5.03 -0.97
CA SER A 6 5.41 -4.37 -1.30
C SER A 6 5.12 -3.20 -2.23
N ILE A 7 5.64 -2.02 -1.90
CA ILE A 7 5.36 -0.76 -2.59
C ILE A 7 6.67 -0.11 -2.99
N TYR A 8 6.74 0.32 -4.24
CA TYR A 8 7.82 1.11 -4.81
C TYR A 8 7.20 2.40 -5.34
N SER A 9 7.50 3.52 -4.70
CA SER A 9 7.02 4.83 -5.11
C SER A 9 7.77 5.30 -6.36
N ASN A 10 7.10 6.14 -7.16
CA ASN A 10 7.79 6.90 -8.22
C ASN A 10 8.49 8.16 -7.66
N GLU A 11 8.38 8.39 -6.35
CA GLU A 11 9.04 9.47 -5.63
C GLU A 11 10.43 9.04 -5.14
N TYR A 12 11.31 10.04 -5.01
CA TYR A 12 12.67 9.87 -4.50
C TYR A 12 12.83 10.62 -3.18
N ASP A 13 13.63 10.06 -2.27
CA ASP A 13 13.99 10.75 -1.05
C ASP A 13 14.87 11.98 -1.33
N LYS A 14 15.17 12.76 -0.30
CA LYS A 14 16.03 13.96 -0.40
C LYS A 14 17.47 13.65 -0.86
N TYR A 15 17.87 12.39 -0.94
CA TYR A 15 19.17 11.92 -1.40
C TYR A 15 19.11 11.32 -2.81
N GLY A 16 17.93 11.31 -3.45
CA GLY A 16 17.72 10.72 -4.77
C GLY A 16 17.57 9.19 -4.78
N ASN A 17 17.30 8.56 -3.64
CA ASN A 17 17.01 7.13 -3.57
C ASN A 17 15.53 6.86 -3.82
N GLU A 18 15.22 5.76 -4.51
CA GLU A 18 13.82 5.31 -4.70
C GLU A 18 13.19 5.01 -3.34
N ILE A 19 11.99 5.56 -3.10
CA ILE A 19 11.25 5.31 -1.85
C ILE A 19 10.49 4.00 -1.99
N ALA A 20 10.91 2.98 -1.24
CA ALA A 20 10.25 1.68 -1.19
C ALA A 20 9.88 1.30 0.24
N GLY A 21 8.84 0.49 0.40
CA GLY A 21 8.38 0.01 1.69
C GLY A 21 7.52 -1.24 1.59
N SER A 22 7.31 -1.90 2.73
CA SER A 22 6.52 -3.11 2.79
C SER A 22 5.66 -3.16 4.05
N LEU A 23 4.54 -3.88 3.96
CA LEU A 23 3.64 -4.18 5.06
C LEU A 23 3.33 -5.68 5.05
N LYS A 24 3.49 -6.34 6.20
CA LYS A 24 3.13 -7.74 6.36
C LYS A 24 2.36 -7.98 7.66
N GLY A 25 1.10 -8.38 7.57
CA GLY A 25 0.37 -8.84 8.74
C GLY A 25 -1.06 -9.25 8.49
N LEU A 26 -1.84 -9.29 9.57
CA LEU A 26 -3.26 -9.61 9.48
C LEU A 26 -3.98 -8.48 8.75
N SER A 27 -4.69 -8.88 7.70
CA SER A 27 -5.49 -7.94 6.93
C SER A 27 -6.95 -8.33 6.78
N CYS A 28 -7.73 -7.31 6.47
CA CYS A 28 -9.04 -7.40 5.83
C CYS A 28 -8.95 -6.72 4.44
N PHE A 29 -9.65 -7.30 3.47
CA PHE A 29 -9.80 -6.76 2.11
C PHE A 29 -11.23 -6.26 1.95
N GLN A 30 -11.36 -5.06 1.39
CA GLN A 30 -12.63 -4.49 0.98
C GLN A 30 -12.46 -3.90 -0.43
N GLN A 31 -13.34 -4.30 -1.33
CA GLN A 31 -13.51 -3.63 -2.62
C GLN A 31 -14.69 -2.67 -2.50
N VAL A 32 -14.45 -1.38 -2.69
CA VAL A 32 -15.51 -0.35 -2.59
C VAL A 32 -16.23 -0.21 -3.93
N ASP A 33 -15.49 -0.31 -5.03
CA ASP A 33 -15.99 -0.30 -6.40
C ASP A 33 -15.03 -1.08 -7.31
N ASP A 34 -15.30 -1.09 -8.62
CA ASP A 34 -14.47 -1.80 -9.61
C ASP A 34 -13.02 -1.30 -9.67
N TYR A 35 -12.70 -0.15 -9.08
CA TYR A 35 -11.43 0.55 -9.24
C TYR A 35 -10.67 0.83 -7.94
N ASN A 36 -11.28 0.61 -6.77
CA ASN A 36 -10.66 0.93 -5.49
C ASN A 36 -10.54 -0.32 -4.63
N LEU A 37 -9.29 -0.78 -4.46
CA LEU A 37 -8.93 -1.87 -3.56
C LEU A 37 -8.48 -1.30 -2.22
N ILE A 38 -9.13 -1.71 -1.14
CA ILE A 38 -8.78 -1.28 0.21
C ILE A 38 -8.29 -2.47 1.03
N TYR A 39 -7.09 -2.33 1.59
CA TYR A 39 -6.51 -3.27 2.53
C TYR A 39 -6.33 -2.57 3.88
N THR A 40 -6.79 -3.19 4.96
CA THR A 40 -6.47 -2.73 6.32
C THR A 40 -5.52 -3.72 6.97
N VAL A 41 -4.38 -3.27 7.49
CA VAL A 41 -3.30 -4.10 8.07
C VAL A 41 -2.95 -3.62 9.47
N SER A 42 -2.97 -4.50 10.48
CA SER A 42 -2.68 -4.13 11.87
C SER A 42 -1.18 -3.96 12.14
N LYS A 43 -0.72 -2.86 12.77
CA LYS A 43 0.69 -2.43 13.01
C LYS A 43 1.57 -3.41 13.77
N ASP A 44 1.02 -4.41 14.47
CA ASP A 44 1.82 -5.55 14.95
C ASP A 44 2.37 -6.41 13.77
N SER A 45 2.05 -6.00 12.54
CA SER A 45 2.67 -6.33 11.28
C SER A 45 4.12 -5.83 11.19
N PHE A 46 4.97 -6.66 10.59
CA PHE A 46 6.27 -6.20 10.14
C PHE A 46 6.04 -5.11 9.07
N ASN A 47 6.51 -3.89 9.33
CA ASN A 47 6.44 -2.80 8.37
C ASN A 47 7.81 -2.15 8.18
N THR A 48 8.08 -1.78 6.95
CA THR A 48 9.22 -0.97 6.55
C THR A 48 8.75 0.22 5.73
N LEU A 49 7.51 0.67 5.94
CA LEU A 49 6.97 1.82 5.22
C LEU A 49 7.68 3.08 5.70
N PRO A 50 8.30 3.85 4.80
CA PRO A 50 8.82 5.17 5.14
C PRO A 50 7.69 6.09 5.56
N ASP A 51 7.91 6.89 6.61
CA ASP A 51 6.93 7.87 7.10
C ASP A 51 6.43 8.83 6.01
N MET A 52 7.29 9.10 5.02
CA MET A 52 6.96 9.93 3.86
C MET A 52 5.77 9.39 3.07
N LEU A 53 5.56 8.08 3.00
CA LEU A 53 4.43 7.50 2.25
C LEU A 53 3.11 7.45 3.05
N ILE A 54 3.13 7.85 4.32
CA ILE A 54 1.98 7.81 5.22
C ILE A 54 1.24 9.15 5.16
N ASP A 55 -0.09 9.10 5.22
CA ASP A 55 -1.03 10.23 5.20
C ASP A 55 -0.94 11.10 3.93
N GLN A 56 -0.41 10.55 2.83
CA GLN A 56 -0.35 11.21 1.53
C GLN A 56 -0.75 10.29 0.36
N ASN A 57 -1.21 10.92 -0.73
CA ASN A 57 -1.40 10.25 -2.01
C ASN A 57 -0.10 10.32 -2.80
N PHE A 58 0.33 9.18 -3.35
CA PHE A 58 1.50 9.12 -4.23
C PHE A 58 1.23 8.18 -5.40
N LEU A 59 1.99 8.34 -6.48
CA LEU A 59 1.95 7.43 -7.61
C LEU A 59 2.95 6.28 -7.34
N ALA A 60 2.44 5.07 -7.14
CA ALA A 60 3.29 3.90 -7.02
C ALA A 60 3.78 3.50 -8.41
N ARG A 61 5.10 3.38 -8.58
CA ARG A 61 5.70 2.80 -9.78
C ARG A 61 5.29 1.33 -9.90
N PHE A 62 5.40 0.59 -8.79
CA PHE A 62 4.94 -0.79 -8.67
C PHE A 62 4.37 -1.06 -7.28
N ILE A 63 3.31 -1.86 -7.23
CA ILE A 63 2.78 -2.43 -5.99
C ILE A 63 2.46 -3.91 -6.20
N ASN A 64 3.00 -4.75 -5.32
CA ASN A 64 2.75 -6.19 -5.30
C ASN A 64 2.00 -6.55 -4.03
N ILE A 65 0.94 -7.33 -4.18
CA ILE A 65 0.05 -7.75 -3.10
C ILE A 65 -0.01 -9.27 -3.12
N ASN A 66 0.49 -9.90 -2.07
CA ASN A 66 0.28 -11.32 -1.83
C ASN A 66 -0.83 -11.49 -0.80
N PHE A 67 -1.99 -11.92 -1.26
CA PHE A 67 -3.16 -12.20 -0.42
C PHE A 67 -3.64 -13.61 -0.68
N ARG A 68 -3.66 -14.46 0.36
CA ARG A 68 -4.12 -15.86 0.26
C ARG A 68 -3.39 -16.71 -0.80
N GLY A 69 -2.13 -16.38 -1.12
CA GLY A 69 -1.34 -17.08 -2.12
C GLY A 69 -1.53 -16.58 -3.55
N GLU A 70 -2.47 -15.64 -3.77
CA GLU A 70 -2.60 -14.93 -5.04
C GLU A 70 -1.71 -13.69 -5.02
N ILE A 71 -0.97 -13.49 -6.10
CA ILE A 71 -0.12 -12.31 -6.29
C ILE A 71 -0.83 -11.39 -7.28
N LEU A 72 -1.20 -10.21 -6.81
CA LEU A 72 -1.68 -9.11 -7.64
C LEU A 72 -0.56 -8.09 -7.80
N SER A 73 -0.29 -7.68 -9.04
CA SER A 73 0.75 -6.72 -9.37
C SER A 73 0.14 -5.57 -10.16
N PHE A 74 0.36 -4.34 -9.70
CA PHE A 74 -0.08 -3.15 -10.37
C PHE A 74 1.11 -2.21 -10.62
N SER A 75 1.09 -1.54 -11.76
CA SER A 75 2.11 -0.55 -12.15
C SER A 75 1.46 0.80 -12.37
N GLU A 76 2.15 1.87 -11.97
CA GLU A 76 1.73 3.26 -12.21
C GLU A 76 0.32 3.56 -11.67
N VAL A 77 0.05 3.11 -10.43
CA VAL A 77 -1.26 3.28 -9.78
C VAL A 77 -1.18 4.27 -8.62
N PRO A 78 -2.16 5.18 -8.47
CA PRO A 78 -2.28 6.01 -7.27
C PRO A 78 -2.51 5.14 -6.03
N VAL A 79 -1.75 5.42 -4.98
CA VAL A 79 -1.85 4.75 -3.68
C VAL A 79 -2.00 5.80 -2.59
N PHE A 80 -2.88 5.52 -1.63
CA PHE A 80 -3.03 6.29 -0.40
C PHE A 80 -2.84 5.36 0.79
N ILE A 81 -2.01 5.76 1.76
CA ILE A 81 -1.79 4.99 2.99
C ILE A 81 -2.12 5.90 4.17
N ASP A 82 -3.13 5.51 4.96
CA ASP A 82 -3.51 6.18 6.21
C ASP A 82 -3.10 5.31 7.40
N TYR A 83 -2.61 5.92 8.47
CA TYR A 83 -2.30 5.22 9.72
C TYR A 83 -3.17 5.70 10.88
N ASN A 84 -4.08 4.82 11.31
CA ASN A 84 -4.91 5.08 12.49
C ASN A 84 -4.17 4.72 13.77
N ILE A 85 -3.74 5.73 14.53
CA ILE A 85 -3.00 5.55 15.78
C ILE A 85 -3.80 4.84 16.89
N LYS A 86 -5.12 5.03 16.94
CA LYS A 86 -5.99 4.45 17.99
C LYS A 86 -6.14 2.95 17.80
N THR A 87 -6.41 2.52 16.57
CA THR A 87 -6.55 1.09 16.23
C THR A 87 -5.22 0.45 15.87
N LYS A 88 -4.15 1.25 15.75
CA LYS A 88 -2.85 0.87 15.22
C LYS A 88 -2.96 0.12 13.89
N ASN A 89 -3.75 0.64 12.95
CA ASN A 89 -3.95 -0.01 11.65
C ASN A 89 -3.50 0.90 10.51
N PHE A 90 -2.88 0.32 9.49
CA PHE A 90 -2.69 0.94 8.19
C PHE A 90 -3.89 0.65 7.31
N LYS A 91 -4.39 1.67 6.61
CA LYS A 91 -5.40 1.54 5.55
C LYS A 91 -4.73 1.94 4.23
N ILE A 92 -4.54 0.96 3.35
CA ILE A 92 -3.96 1.13 2.03
C ILE A 92 -5.10 1.12 1.01
N THR A 93 -5.24 2.20 0.26
CA THR A 93 -6.20 2.34 -0.84
C THR A 93 -5.42 2.39 -2.14
N ILE A 94 -5.73 1.50 -3.07
CA ILE A 94 -5.11 1.40 -4.40
C ILE A 94 -6.17 1.70 -5.43
N ASN A 95 -5.92 2.73 -6.25
CA ASN A 95 -6.83 3.11 -7.31
C ASN A 95 -6.32 2.55 -8.65
N ILE A 96 -7.06 1.60 -9.23
CA ILE A 96 -6.69 0.91 -10.48
C ILE A 96 -7.34 1.52 -11.72
N LYS A 97 -7.94 2.72 -11.60
CA LYS A 97 -8.58 3.38 -12.74
C LYS A 97 -7.52 3.72 -13.79
N LYS A 98 -7.61 3.08 -14.97
CA LYS A 98 -6.81 3.46 -16.13
C LYS A 98 -7.16 4.89 -16.52
N ASN A 99 -6.18 5.79 -16.55
CA ASN A 99 -6.27 7.02 -17.33
C ASN A 99 -6.22 6.61 -18.81
N TYR A 100 -7.39 6.44 -19.42
CA TYR A 100 -7.54 6.41 -20.88
C TYR A 100 -7.60 7.84 -21.42
#